data_AF-A0A1H9P2V2-F1
#
_entry.id   AF-A0A1H9P2V2-F1
#
_cell.length_a   1.000
_cell.length_b   1.000
_cell.length_c   1.000
_cell.angle_alpha   90.00
_cell.angle_beta   90.00
_cell.angle_gamma   90.00
#
_symmetry.space_group_name_H-M   'P 1'
#
loop_
_entity.id
_entity.type
_entity.pdbx_description
1 polymer ?
#
loop_
_entity_poly.entity_id
_entity_poly.type
_entity_poly.pdbx_seq_one_letter_code
_entity_poly.pdbx_strand_id
1 'polypeptide(L)'
;MPSAGLATRRAVQLAALLALAVFYTVQLAGALLPNVPVFVAASLAGLALDLYLTHQQPGLLALLGKVRFDVTTRQLLRDMLVVIGLVRIPEVPPDIERPLTLLLLASYAAHFLCQAVAQLVRRTRTLPVVTRNIDTSSLKLTHAPSRLLARQPSRRLLRFSIPGTLGLTLSASLAVEEWGLVGVGCTLLLSLGSAFYLATWLLPKKRSRSEQEVMAWLDAWLARYKPTTGMYFSGGTTSAYQANMWLSTLAELEGRPLIVLRERFMVQKIDATDVPIVCIPKVSHLMHLEHSTLKVLLHPANSGKTSQVLRIPTLKHAFINHGESDKLSSCNPYAKAYDQVWVAGEAARERYRLAEVGVDDKDVVEVGRPQLA
;
A
#
# COMPACT_ATOMS: atom_id res chain seq x y z
N MET A 1 -10.93 25.98 -18.53
CA MET A 1 -10.17 26.54 -17.39
C MET A 1 -10.22 25.59 -16.19
N PRO A 2 -9.11 24.95 -15.79
CA PRO A 2 -9.03 24.24 -14.50
C PRO A 2 -7.75 24.58 -13.70
N SER A 3 -7.43 25.86 -13.49
CA SER A 3 -6.25 26.29 -12.71
C SER A 3 -6.57 26.85 -11.32
N ALA A 4 -7.80 27.31 -11.08
CA ALA A 4 -8.17 27.98 -9.82
C ALA A 4 -8.16 27.07 -8.57
N GLY A 5 -8.32 25.76 -8.73
CA GLY A 5 -8.30 24.79 -7.62
C GLY A 5 -6.89 24.31 -7.20
N LEU A 6 -5.89 24.45 -8.06
CA LEU A 6 -4.53 23.95 -7.78
C LEU A 6 -3.71 24.95 -6.97
N ALA A 7 -3.84 26.25 -7.26
CA ALA A 7 -3.14 27.31 -6.54
C ALA A 7 -3.62 27.43 -5.09
N THR A 8 -4.95 27.41 -4.88
CA THR A 8 -5.59 27.40 -3.55
C THR A 8 -5.19 26.19 -2.73
N ARG A 9 -5.16 24.99 -3.33
CA ARG A 9 -4.71 23.78 -2.65
C ARG A 9 -3.24 23.84 -2.22
N ARG A 10 -2.35 24.38 -3.06
CA ARG A 10 -0.94 24.58 -2.72
C ARG A 10 -0.75 25.60 -1.62
N ALA A 11 -1.53 26.69 -1.62
CA ALA A 11 -1.51 27.69 -0.57
C ALA A 11 -1.93 27.11 0.79
N VAL A 12 -3.02 26.33 0.84
CA VAL A 12 -3.46 25.63 2.06
C VAL A 12 -2.40 24.65 2.57
N GLN A 13 -1.75 23.91 1.66
CA GLN A 13 -0.68 22.99 2.00
C GLN A 13 0.54 23.71 2.59
N LEU A 14 0.96 24.83 1.99
CA LEU A 14 2.06 25.65 2.50
C LEU A 14 1.72 26.25 3.86
N ALA A 15 0.49 26.78 4.02
CA ALA A 15 0.02 27.33 5.28
C ALA A 15 0.02 26.28 6.41
N ALA A 16 -0.38 25.04 6.13
CA ALA A 16 -0.32 23.95 7.11
C ALA A 16 1.12 23.60 7.52
N LEU A 17 2.08 23.62 6.59
CA LEU A 17 3.49 23.38 6.90
C LEU A 17 4.11 24.54 7.69
N LEU A 18 3.77 25.78 7.32
CA LEU A 18 4.17 26.98 8.07
C LEU A 18 3.59 26.96 9.48
N ALA A 19 2.33 26.57 9.64
CA ALA A 19 1.70 26.44 10.95
C ALA A 19 2.41 25.42 11.84
N LEU A 20 2.85 24.27 11.29
CA LEU A 20 3.68 23.31 12.03
C LEU A 20 4.99 23.97 12.50
N ALA A 21 5.69 24.69 11.61
CA ALA A 21 6.93 25.38 11.97
C ALA A 21 6.70 26.43 13.06
N VAL A 22 5.63 27.23 12.94
CA VAL A 22 5.23 28.21 13.95
C VAL A 22 4.96 27.53 15.29
N PHE A 23 4.23 26.42 15.34
CA PHE A 23 3.98 25.72 16.60
C PHE A 23 5.26 25.22 17.26
N TYR A 24 6.22 24.65 16.51
CA TYR A 24 7.51 24.26 17.10
C TYR A 24 8.32 25.46 17.59
N THR A 25 8.32 26.57 16.85
CA THR A 25 9.02 27.80 17.26
C THR A 25 8.41 28.43 18.50
N VAL A 26 7.07 28.54 18.56
CA VAL A 26 6.35 29.07 19.72
C VAL A 26 6.48 28.13 20.92
N GLN A 27 6.48 26.82 20.70
CA GLN A 27 6.74 25.84 21.76
C GLN A 27 8.14 26.03 22.34
N LEU A 28 9.17 26.15 21.49
CA LEU A 28 10.53 26.42 21.94
C LEU A 28 10.63 27.76 22.68
N ALA A 29 10.04 28.83 22.15
CA ALA A 29 10.04 30.14 22.79
C ALA A 29 9.34 30.11 24.17
N GLY A 30 8.21 29.43 24.27
CA GLY A 30 7.50 29.23 25.53
C GLY A 30 8.32 28.43 26.55
N ALA A 31 9.05 27.40 26.11
CA ALA A 31 9.95 26.63 26.95
C ALA A 31 11.18 27.42 27.42
N LEU A 32 11.72 28.32 26.59
CA LEU A 32 12.88 29.15 26.92
C LEU A 32 12.54 30.39 27.77
N LEU A 33 11.32 30.95 27.60
CA LEU A 33 10.82 32.13 28.33
C LEU A 33 9.90 31.76 29.52
N PRO A 34 10.08 30.56 30.10
CA PRO A 34 9.13 29.79 30.92
C PRO A 34 7.64 30.22 30.90
N ASN A 35 7.07 30.51 29.73
CA ASN A 35 5.66 30.90 29.61
C ASN A 35 4.79 29.65 29.45
N VAL A 36 4.34 29.09 30.57
CA VAL A 36 3.61 27.82 30.63
C VAL A 36 2.34 27.81 29.75
N PRO A 37 1.45 28.82 29.78
CA PRO A 37 0.26 28.82 28.92
C PRO A 37 0.59 28.78 27.42
N VAL A 38 1.56 29.59 26.97
CA VAL A 38 1.97 29.63 25.56
C VAL A 38 2.62 28.30 25.15
N PHE A 39 3.49 27.78 25.99
CA PHE A 39 4.17 26.50 25.78
C PHE A 39 3.18 25.32 25.68
N VAL A 40 2.22 25.23 26.59
CA VAL A 40 1.19 24.19 26.59
C VAL A 40 0.27 24.32 25.38
N ALA A 41 -0.22 25.52 25.09
CA ALA A 41 -1.08 25.77 23.93
C ALA A 41 -0.38 25.40 22.62
N ALA A 42 0.88 25.79 22.43
CA ALA A 42 1.65 25.45 21.25
C ALA A 42 1.92 23.93 21.13
N SER A 43 2.23 23.26 22.25
CA SER A 43 2.45 21.81 22.29
C SER A 43 1.20 21.03 21.86
N LEU A 44 0.04 21.37 22.44
CA LEU A 44 -1.23 20.70 22.16
C LEU A 44 -1.76 21.03 20.76
N ALA A 45 -1.70 22.30 20.33
CA ALA A 45 -2.11 22.70 18.99
C ALA A 45 -1.21 22.07 17.92
N GLY A 46 0.10 22.00 18.16
CA GLY A 46 1.06 21.33 17.29
C GLY A 46 0.76 19.83 17.14
N LEU A 47 0.48 19.12 18.25
CA LEU A 47 0.08 17.71 18.21
C LEU A 47 -1.26 17.51 17.48
N ALA A 48 -2.26 18.36 17.75
CA ALA A 48 -3.56 18.30 17.09
C ALA A 48 -3.44 18.50 15.57
N LEU A 49 -2.62 19.46 15.13
CA LEU A 49 -2.34 19.69 13.72
C LEU A 49 -1.62 18.47 13.09
N ASP A 50 -0.63 17.90 13.77
CA ASP A 50 0.08 16.71 13.28
C ASP A 50 -0.86 15.50 13.13
N LEU A 51 -1.77 15.28 14.09
CA LEU A 51 -2.79 14.24 14.03
C LEU A 51 -3.76 14.46 12.86
N TYR A 52 -4.23 15.69 12.68
CA TYR A 52 -5.11 16.07 11.59
C TYR A 52 -4.45 15.84 10.23
N LEU A 53 -3.22 16.35 10.03
CA LEU A 53 -2.49 16.22 8.77
C LEU A 53 -2.13 14.77 8.47
N THR A 54 -1.78 13.96 9.47
CA THR A 54 -1.49 12.54 9.29
C THR A 54 -2.72 11.74 8.89
N HIS A 55 -3.91 12.19 9.32
CA HIS A 55 -5.17 11.59 8.93
C HIS A 55 -5.62 12.02 7.52
N GLN A 56 -5.67 13.33 7.27
CA GLN A 56 -6.30 13.93 6.09
C GLN A 56 -5.34 14.19 4.92
N GLN A 57 -4.08 14.50 5.19
CA GLN A 57 -3.10 14.94 4.18
C GLN A 57 -1.76 14.18 4.28
N PRO A 58 -1.75 12.82 4.28
CA PRO A 58 -0.50 12.05 4.44
C PRO A 58 0.53 12.33 3.33
N GLY A 59 0.07 12.66 2.11
CA GLY A 59 0.96 13.01 0.99
C GLY A 59 1.72 14.33 1.21
N LEU A 60 1.12 15.29 1.92
CA LEU A 60 1.80 16.54 2.28
C LEU A 60 2.95 16.26 3.25
N LEU A 61 2.70 15.46 4.29
CA LEU A 61 3.72 15.10 5.27
C LEU A 61 4.83 14.21 4.71
N ALA A 62 4.56 13.48 3.62
CA ALA A 62 5.61 12.72 2.92
C ALA A 62 6.71 13.63 2.35
N LEU A 63 6.41 14.90 2.05
CA LEU A 63 7.43 15.88 1.64
C LEU A 63 8.39 16.20 2.79
N LEU A 64 7.88 16.35 4.01
CA LEU A 64 8.71 16.56 5.21
C LEU A 64 9.64 15.37 5.47
N GLY A 65 9.17 14.14 5.18
CA GLY A 65 9.99 12.94 5.26
C GLY A 65 11.23 12.98 4.34
N LYS A 66 11.17 13.69 3.19
CA LYS A 66 12.31 13.83 2.28
C LYS A 66 13.47 14.63 2.88
N VAL A 67 13.17 15.53 3.83
CA VAL A 67 14.18 16.32 4.57
C VAL A 67 14.42 15.78 5.97
N ARG A 68 14.10 14.49 6.21
CA ARG A 68 14.23 13.79 7.51
C ARG A 68 13.39 14.37 8.66
N PHE A 69 12.41 15.21 8.35
CA PHE A 69 11.45 15.75 9.33
C PHE A 69 10.17 14.90 9.35
N ASP A 70 10.33 13.58 9.46
CA ASP A 70 9.23 12.62 9.49
C ASP A 70 8.48 12.66 10.84
N VAL A 71 7.44 11.84 10.96
CA VAL A 71 6.60 11.80 12.17
C VAL A 71 7.41 11.44 13.42
N THR A 72 8.43 10.58 13.28
CA THR A 72 9.28 10.17 14.40
C THR A 72 10.13 11.34 14.90
N THR A 73 10.83 12.03 13.99
CA THR A 73 11.63 13.21 14.33
C THR A 73 10.77 14.32 14.94
N ARG A 74 9.57 14.54 14.39
CA ARG A 74 8.64 15.56 14.89
C ARG A 74 8.14 15.27 16.31
N GLN A 75 7.72 14.03 16.56
CA GLN A 75 7.31 13.63 17.92
C GLN A 75 8.49 13.70 18.90
N LEU A 76 9.69 13.30 18.48
CA LEU A 76 10.89 13.37 19.32
C LEU A 76 11.25 14.82 19.66
N LEU A 77 11.20 15.72 18.67
CA LEU A 77 11.41 17.15 18.89
C LEU A 77 10.37 17.70 19.88
N ARG A 78 9.09 17.34 19.72
CA ARG A 78 8.03 17.75 20.65
C ARG A 78 8.33 17.27 22.07
N ASP A 79 8.62 15.99 22.26
CA ASP A 79 8.86 15.40 23.58
C ASP A 79 10.12 16.02 24.22
N MET A 80 11.18 16.25 23.45
CA MET A 80 12.40 16.94 23.91
C MET A 80 12.12 18.39 24.34
N LEU A 81 11.42 19.17 23.52
CA LEU A 81 11.05 20.55 23.87
C LEU A 81 10.19 20.60 25.13
N VAL A 82 9.35 19.58 25.33
CA VAL A 82 8.51 19.49 26.52
C VAL A 82 9.31 19.17 27.77
N VAL A 83 10.24 18.21 27.71
CA VAL A 83 11.13 17.90 28.84
C VAL A 83 12.00 19.11 29.18
N ILE A 84 12.58 19.80 28.18
CA ILE A 84 13.35 21.03 28.39
C ILE A 84 12.49 22.11 29.07
N GLY A 85 11.24 22.29 28.61
CA GLY A 85 10.31 23.23 29.21
C GLY A 85 9.99 22.89 30.67
N LEU A 86 9.77 21.62 31.00
CA LEU A 86 9.49 21.17 32.37
C LEU A 86 10.65 21.47 33.33
N VAL A 87 11.89 21.18 32.94
CA VAL A 87 13.08 21.44 33.79
C VAL A 87 13.31 22.94 34.03
N ARG A 88 12.72 23.81 33.22
CA ARG A 88 12.82 25.27 33.34
C ARG A 88 11.72 25.89 34.22
N ILE A 89 10.70 25.12 34.61
CA ILE A 89 9.62 25.59 35.48
C ILE A 89 10.12 25.49 36.94
N PRO A 90 10.24 26.61 37.67
CA PRO A 90 10.80 26.62 39.03
C PRO A 90 10.09 25.69 40.02
N GLU A 91 8.79 25.50 39.83
CA GLU A 91 7.93 24.69 40.69
C GLU A 91 8.06 23.17 40.42
N VAL A 92 8.71 22.77 39.33
CA VAL A 92 8.91 21.36 38.97
C VAL A 92 10.30 20.90 39.42
N PRO A 93 10.42 19.79 40.17
CA PRO A 93 11.71 19.25 40.58
C PRO A 93 12.59 18.92 39.36
N PRO A 94 13.86 19.38 39.31
CA PRO A 94 14.72 19.18 38.14
C PRO A 94 15.14 17.71 37.94
N ASP A 95 15.05 16.87 38.97
CA ASP A 95 15.36 15.45 38.91
C ASP A 95 14.35 14.62 38.11
N ILE A 96 13.16 15.17 37.82
CA ILE A 96 12.13 14.57 36.95
C ILE A 96 12.65 14.27 35.53
N GLU A 97 13.68 15.00 35.07
CA GLU A 97 14.26 14.85 33.74
C GLU A 97 14.72 13.41 33.48
N ARG A 98 15.37 12.79 34.47
CA ARG A 98 15.97 11.46 34.35
C ARG A 98 14.92 10.35 34.14
N PRO A 99 13.92 10.17 35.03
CA PRO A 99 12.89 9.15 34.83
C PRO A 99 12.07 9.41 33.57
N LEU A 100 11.76 10.67 33.22
CA LEU A 100 11.04 10.99 32.00
C LEU A 100 11.83 10.63 30.74
N THR A 101 13.13 10.97 30.70
CA THR A 101 14.00 10.63 29.58
C THR A 101 14.10 9.11 29.41
N LEU A 102 14.29 8.36 30.50
CA LEU A 102 14.32 6.89 30.44
C LEU A 102 12.99 6.30 29.97
N LEU A 103 11.85 6.81 30.45
CA LEU A 103 10.52 6.36 30.03
C LEU A 103 10.21 6.70 28.56
N LEU A 104 10.62 7.87 28.08
CA LEU A 104 10.49 8.26 26.68
C LEU A 104 11.35 7.35 25.79
N LEU A 105 12.62 7.14 26.15
CA LEU A 105 13.51 6.22 25.43
C LEU A 105 12.93 4.79 25.39
N ALA A 106 12.40 4.30 26.51
CA ALA A 106 11.71 3.02 26.58
C ALA A 106 10.47 2.99 25.67
N SER A 107 9.70 4.07 25.61
CA SER A 107 8.51 4.20 24.75
C SER A 107 8.89 4.12 23.26
N TYR A 108 9.96 4.79 22.85
CA TYR A 108 10.48 4.69 21.48
C TYR A 108 11.04 3.29 21.17
N ALA A 109 11.77 2.68 22.10
CA ALA A 109 12.23 1.31 21.95
C ALA A 109 11.05 0.33 21.76
N ALA A 110 9.99 0.48 22.57
CA ALA A 110 8.75 -0.29 22.43
C ALA A 110 8.04 -0.02 21.10
N HIS A 111 8.04 1.23 20.62
CA HIS A 111 7.51 1.57 19.30
C HIS A 111 8.25 0.85 18.17
N PHE A 112 9.59 0.87 18.19
CA PHE A 112 10.41 0.19 17.18
C PHE A 112 10.30 -1.33 17.29
N LEU A 113 10.19 -1.88 18.48
CA LEU A 113 9.86 -3.30 18.68
C LEU A 113 8.52 -3.65 18.03
N CYS A 114 7.48 -2.85 18.26
CA CYS A 114 6.19 -3.04 17.60
C CYS A 114 6.30 -2.96 16.06
N GLN A 115 7.16 -2.09 15.53
CA GLN A 115 7.44 -2.00 14.09
C GLN A 115 8.16 -3.24 13.55
N ALA A 116 9.16 -3.76 14.27
CA ALA A 116 9.89 -4.98 13.91
C ALA A 116 8.96 -6.20 13.93
N VAL A 117 8.16 -6.36 14.98
CA VAL A 117 7.13 -7.40 15.07
C VAL A 117 6.11 -7.26 13.94
N ALA A 118 5.65 -6.05 13.62
CA ALA A 118 4.76 -5.81 12.49
C ALA A 118 5.38 -6.24 11.16
N GLN A 119 6.66 -5.95 10.93
CA GLN A 119 7.37 -6.39 9.72
C GLN A 119 7.45 -7.92 9.65
N LEU A 120 7.78 -8.60 10.75
CA LEU A 120 7.85 -10.06 10.82
C LEU A 120 6.47 -10.71 10.57
N VAL A 121 5.42 -10.19 11.22
CA VAL A 121 4.04 -10.63 11.00
C VAL A 121 3.60 -10.42 9.55
N ARG A 122 3.97 -9.30 8.92
CA ARG A 122 3.65 -9.08 7.50
C ARG A 122 4.38 -10.07 6.59
N ARG A 123 5.68 -10.30 6.81
CA ARG A 123 6.47 -11.25 6.02
C ARG A 123 5.91 -12.66 6.10
N THR A 124 5.57 -13.12 7.31
CA THR A 124 5.05 -14.48 7.55
C THR A 124 3.62 -14.68 7.08
N ARG A 125 2.83 -13.61 6.90
CA ARG A 125 1.42 -13.67 6.49
C ARG A 125 1.15 -13.25 5.06
N THR A 126 2.16 -12.87 4.30
CA THR A 126 1.98 -12.52 2.89
C THR A 126 1.84 -13.79 2.06
N LEU A 127 0.60 -14.18 1.76
CA LEU A 127 0.28 -15.34 0.92
C LEU A 127 0.93 -15.22 -0.46
N PRO A 128 1.44 -16.29 -1.09
CA PRO A 128 2.09 -16.21 -2.40
C PRO A 128 1.18 -15.67 -3.49
N VAL A 129 -0.12 -15.94 -3.42
CA VAL A 129 -1.14 -15.44 -4.34
C VAL A 129 -2.19 -14.57 -3.65
N VAL A 130 -2.93 -13.77 -4.41
CA VAL A 130 -4.14 -13.06 -3.97
C VAL A 130 -5.27 -13.41 -4.92
N THR A 131 -6.43 -13.76 -4.41
CA THR A 131 -7.56 -14.16 -5.26
C THR A 131 -8.77 -13.23 -5.09
N ARG A 132 -9.64 -13.23 -6.09
CA ARG A 132 -10.99 -12.66 -6.05
C ARG A 132 -11.92 -13.60 -6.82
N ASN A 133 -13.16 -13.78 -6.36
CA ASN A 133 -14.13 -14.71 -6.93
C ASN A 133 -13.65 -16.18 -6.95
N ILE A 134 -12.82 -16.55 -5.96
CA ILE A 134 -12.33 -17.92 -5.76
C ILE A 134 -12.54 -18.28 -4.30
N ASP A 135 -13.21 -19.39 -4.03
CA ASP A 135 -13.42 -19.87 -2.67
C ASP A 135 -12.10 -20.35 -2.04
N THR A 136 -11.67 -19.62 -0.99
CA THR A 136 -10.46 -19.90 -0.21
C THR A 136 -10.76 -20.51 1.16
N SER A 137 -12.01 -20.90 1.43
CA SER A 137 -12.46 -21.45 2.72
C SER A 137 -11.60 -22.62 3.21
N SER A 138 -11.21 -23.51 2.29
CA SER A 138 -10.35 -24.66 2.55
C SER A 138 -8.96 -24.31 3.10
N LEU A 139 -8.43 -23.10 2.82
CA LEU A 139 -7.16 -22.64 3.39
C LEU A 139 -7.29 -22.26 4.88
N LYS A 140 -8.52 -22.08 5.39
CA LYS A 140 -8.82 -21.65 6.77
C LYS A 140 -7.99 -20.44 7.19
N LEU A 141 -7.97 -19.41 6.36
CA LEU A 141 -7.17 -18.21 6.58
C LEU A 141 -7.64 -17.47 7.84
N THR A 142 -6.69 -17.04 8.65
CA THR A 142 -6.99 -16.27 9.88
C THR A 142 -7.07 -14.77 9.59
N HIS A 143 -7.88 -14.04 10.36
CA HIS A 143 -7.99 -12.58 10.20
C HIS A 143 -6.64 -11.87 10.38
N ALA A 144 -6.41 -10.89 9.53
CA ALA A 144 -5.22 -10.03 9.62
C ALA A 144 -5.29 -9.13 10.87
N PRO A 145 -4.14 -8.78 11.46
CA PRO A 145 -4.08 -7.79 12.53
C PRO A 145 -4.60 -6.42 12.07
N SER A 146 -4.97 -5.58 13.02
CA SER A 146 -5.49 -4.24 12.74
C SER A 146 -4.48 -3.43 11.90
N ARG A 147 -5.01 -2.64 10.95
CA ARG A 147 -4.17 -1.83 10.05
C ARG A 147 -3.32 -0.82 10.80
N LEU A 148 -3.85 -0.27 11.91
CA LEU A 148 -3.13 0.68 12.75
C LEU A 148 -1.84 0.07 13.29
N LEU A 149 -1.92 -1.13 13.87
CA LEU A 149 -0.77 -1.81 14.46
C LEU A 149 0.20 -2.33 13.41
N ALA A 150 -0.33 -2.97 12.36
CA ALA A 150 0.48 -3.73 11.42
C ALA A 150 0.95 -2.94 10.20
N ARG A 151 0.33 -1.82 9.83
CA ARG A 151 0.61 -1.12 8.55
C ARG A 151 0.74 0.40 8.65
N GLN A 152 0.43 1.02 9.80
CA GLN A 152 0.42 2.48 9.93
C GLN A 152 1.31 2.96 11.09
N PRO A 153 2.64 2.72 11.04
CA PRO A 153 3.56 3.04 12.14
C PRO A 153 3.50 4.51 12.54
N SER A 154 3.45 5.45 11.58
CA SER A 154 3.37 6.89 11.86
C SER A 154 2.08 7.28 12.58
N ARG A 155 0.92 6.72 12.18
CA ARG A 155 -0.35 6.97 12.87
C ARG A 155 -0.37 6.35 14.26
N ARG A 156 0.24 5.17 14.41
CA ARG A 156 0.37 4.47 15.69
C ARG A 156 1.22 5.30 16.66
N LEU A 157 2.38 5.81 16.22
CA LEU A 157 3.25 6.65 17.04
C LEU A 157 2.49 7.85 17.59
N LEU A 158 1.95 8.70 16.71
CA LEU A 158 1.26 9.92 17.15
C LEU A 158 0.08 9.66 18.08
N ARG A 159 -0.73 8.62 17.80
CA ARG A 159 -1.88 8.28 18.66
C ARG A 159 -1.45 7.75 20.01
N PHE A 160 -0.39 6.95 20.05
CA PHE A 160 0.09 6.38 21.31
C PHE A 160 0.87 7.40 22.14
N SER A 161 1.42 8.45 21.51
CA SER A 161 2.05 9.57 22.20
C SER A 161 1.06 10.57 22.81
N ILE A 162 -0.24 10.49 22.50
CA ILE A 162 -1.25 11.43 23.05
C ILE A 162 -1.24 11.45 24.59
N PRO A 163 -1.31 10.30 25.30
CA PRO A 163 -1.25 10.31 26.76
C PRO A 163 0.07 10.90 27.30
N GLY A 164 1.19 10.63 26.62
CA GLY A 164 2.50 11.17 26.98
C GLY A 164 2.55 12.68 26.89
N THR A 165 2.19 13.24 25.73
CA THR A 165 2.16 14.70 25.55
C THR A 165 1.16 15.36 26.50
N LEU A 166 -0.05 14.79 26.69
CA LEU A 166 -1.03 15.33 27.64
C LEU A 166 -0.50 15.33 29.07
N GLY A 167 0.04 14.20 29.54
CA GLY A 167 0.59 14.08 30.89
C GLY A 167 1.75 15.05 31.16
N LEU A 168 2.66 15.19 30.19
CA LEU A 168 3.76 16.14 30.30
C LEU A 168 3.26 17.60 30.33
N THR A 169 2.27 17.96 29.48
CA THR A 169 1.69 19.33 29.51
C THR A 169 0.84 19.60 30.75
N LEU A 170 0.21 18.58 31.35
CA LEU A 170 -0.48 18.68 32.62
C LEU A 170 0.53 18.89 33.76
N SER A 171 1.68 18.23 33.72
CA SER A 171 2.75 18.47 34.70
C SER A 171 3.24 19.90 34.64
N ALA A 172 3.39 20.46 33.44
CA ALA A 172 3.78 21.85 33.25
C ALA A 172 2.71 22.81 33.79
N SER A 173 1.43 22.55 33.50
CA SER A 173 0.31 23.41 33.91
C SER A 173 0.03 23.39 35.41
N LEU A 174 0.16 22.22 36.04
CA LEU A 174 -0.24 21.99 37.43
C LEU A 174 0.95 21.97 38.40
N ALA A 175 2.19 22.04 37.90
CA ALA A 175 3.41 21.84 38.67
C ALA A 175 3.42 20.51 39.47
N VAL A 176 2.84 19.45 38.90
CA VAL A 176 2.78 18.11 39.49
C VAL A 176 3.40 17.11 38.54
N GLU A 177 4.57 16.57 38.90
CA GLU A 177 5.37 15.68 38.05
C GLU A 177 4.72 14.33 37.73
N GLU A 178 3.84 13.86 38.60
CA GLU A 178 3.18 12.55 38.50
C GLU A 178 2.43 12.39 37.18
N TRP A 179 1.80 13.47 36.68
CA TRP A 179 1.04 13.43 35.42
C TRP A 179 1.92 13.08 34.22
N GLY A 180 3.17 13.52 34.22
CA GLY A 180 4.15 13.28 33.18
C GLY A 180 4.57 11.82 33.18
N LEU A 181 4.90 11.30 34.36
CA LEU A 181 5.24 9.89 34.57
C LEU A 181 4.08 8.97 34.16
N VAL A 182 2.84 9.29 34.58
CA VAL A 182 1.64 8.53 34.23
C VAL A 182 1.38 8.58 32.73
N GLY A 183 1.45 9.76 32.11
CA GLY A 183 1.20 9.94 30.67
C GLY A 183 2.21 9.19 29.79
N VAL A 184 3.50 9.33 30.09
CA VAL A 184 4.56 8.62 29.34
C VAL A 184 4.50 7.12 29.65
N GLY A 185 4.19 6.73 30.89
CA GLY A 185 3.94 5.34 31.26
C GLY A 185 2.80 4.70 30.44
N CYS A 186 1.69 5.43 30.24
CA CYS A 186 0.60 4.98 29.37
C CYS A 186 1.06 4.81 27.91
N THR A 187 1.89 5.73 27.40
CA THR A 187 2.48 5.65 26.06
C THR A 187 3.35 4.40 25.89
N LEU A 188 4.18 4.10 26.89
CA LEU A 188 5.01 2.89 26.94
C LEU A 188 4.14 1.64 26.95
N LEU A 189 3.15 1.55 27.84
CA LEU A 189 2.26 0.40 27.96
C LEU A 189 1.46 0.14 26.67
N LEU A 190 0.95 1.20 26.03
CA LEU A 190 0.26 1.08 24.73
C LEU A 190 1.20 0.53 23.64
N SER A 191 2.42 1.05 23.56
CA SER A 191 3.41 0.65 22.56
C SER A 191 3.89 -0.78 22.76
N LEU A 192 4.23 -1.14 24.00
CA LEU A 192 4.73 -2.45 24.38
C LEU A 192 3.62 -3.51 24.32
N GLY A 193 2.45 -3.21 24.90
CA GLY A 193 1.28 -4.09 24.84
C GLY A 193 0.84 -4.37 23.41
N SER A 194 0.92 -3.36 22.52
CA SER A 194 0.64 -3.56 21.10
C SER A 194 1.67 -4.43 20.39
N ALA A 195 2.95 -4.35 20.77
CA ALA A 195 3.99 -5.24 20.25
C ALA A 195 3.71 -6.71 20.64
N PHE A 196 3.40 -6.96 21.91
CA PHE A 196 3.05 -8.30 22.40
C PHE A 196 1.76 -8.83 21.79
N TYR A 197 0.72 -8.01 21.73
CA TYR A 197 -0.53 -8.37 21.07
C TYR A 197 -0.30 -8.73 19.59
N LEU A 198 0.50 -7.94 18.88
CA LEU A 198 0.84 -8.21 17.48
C LEU A 198 1.69 -9.48 17.31
N ALA A 199 2.57 -9.79 18.27
CA ALA A 199 3.37 -11.01 18.28
C ALA A 199 2.49 -12.28 18.36
N THR A 200 1.25 -12.18 18.87
CA THR A 200 0.32 -13.33 18.87
C THR A 200 0.02 -13.87 17.47
N TRP A 201 0.20 -13.07 16.40
CA TRP A 201 0.05 -13.53 15.01
C TRP A 201 1.20 -14.42 14.51
N LEU A 202 2.27 -14.54 15.29
CA LEU A 202 3.37 -15.47 15.03
C LEU A 202 3.11 -16.85 15.66
N LEU A 203 2.11 -16.96 16.54
CA LEU A 203 1.74 -18.23 17.16
C LEU A 203 1.13 -19.19 16.14
N PRO A 204 1.31 -20.52 16.29
CA PRO A 204 0.83 -21.52 15.33
C PRO A 204 -0.64 -21.38 14.95
N LYS A 205 -1.51 -21.09 15.93
CA LYS A 205 -2.96 -20.92 15.72
C LYS A 205 -3.33 -19.74 14.81
N LYS A 206 -2.50 -18.69 14.76
CA LYS A 206 -2.74 -17.48 13.95
C LYS A 206 -1.78 -17.35 12.76
N ARG A 207 -0.86 -18.30 12.57
CA ARG A 207 0.09 -18.27 11.46
C ARG A 207 -0.65 -18.45 10.14
N SER A 208 -0.14 -17.81 9.09
CA SER A 208 -0.64 -18.06 7.72
C SER A 208 -0.16 -19.40 7.21
N ARG A 209 -0.88 -19.96 6.23
CA ARG A 209 -0.43 -21.12 5.46
C ARG A 209 0.91 -20.86 4.78
N SER A 210 1.71 -21.92 4.67
CA SER A 210 3.01 -21.89 4.02
C SER A 210 2.86 -21.64 2.51
N GLU A 211 3.94 -21.22 1.87
CA GLU A 211 3.95 -21.04 0.41
C GLU A 211 3.60 -22.34 -0.31
N GLN A 212 4.16 -23.47 0.12
CA GLN A 212 3.90 -24.78 -0.46
C GLN A 212 2.43 -25.20 -0.31
N GLU A 213 1.84 -25.03 0.88
CA GLU A 213 0.43 -25.35 1.11
C GLU A 213 -0.50 -24.53 0.20
N VAL A 214 -0.21 -23.23 0.03
CA VAL A 214 -1.04 -22.35 -0.79
C VAL A 214 -0.86 -22.64 -2.27
N MET A 215 0.35 -22.96 -2.74
CA MET A 215 0.57 -23.32 -4.13
C MET A 215 -0.06 -24.69 -4.46
N ALA A 216 0.06 -25.68 -3.58
CA ALA A 216 -0.63 -26.96 -3.75
C ALA A 216 -2.16 -26.81 -3.78
N TRP A 217 -2.70 -25.90 -2.95
CA TRP A 217 -4.12 -25.53 -3.02
C TRP A 217 -4.48 -24.88 -4.36
N LEU A 218 -3.64 -23.98 -4.89
CA LEU A 218 -3.87 -23.34 -6.17
C LEU A 218 -3.88 -24.36 -7.31
N ASP A 219 -2.93 -25.29 -7.31
CA ASP A 219 -2.85 -26.36 -8.30
C ASP A 219 -4.11 -27.25 -8.26
N ALA A 220 -4.55 -27.64 -7.06
CA ALA A 220 -5.78 -28.39 -6.88
C ALA A 220 -7.02 -27.61 -7.31
N TRP A 221 -7.03 -26.29 -7.12
CA TRP A 221 -8.11 -25.43 -7.60
C TRP A 221 -8.10 -25.32 -9.13
N LEU A 222 -6.95 -25.10 -9.76
CA LEU A 222 -6.79 -25.05 -11.22
C LEU A 222 -7.21 -26.37 -11.88
N ALA A 223 -6.85 -27.50 -11.29
CA ALA A 223 -7.22 -28.83 -11.79
C ALA A 223 -8.74 -29.09 -11.73
N ARG A 224 -9.44 -28.49 -10.76
CA ARG A 224 -10.89 -28.63 -10.58
C ARG A 224 -11.67 -27.63 -11.43
N TYR A 225 -11.20 -26.37 -11.43
CA TYR A 225 -11.79 -25.29 -12.22
C TYR A 225 -11.56 -25.53 -13.72
N LYS A 226 -10.44 -26.12 -14.14
CA LYS A 226 -10.14 -26.40 -15.55
C LYS A 226 -10.32 -25.16 -16.44
N PRO A 227 -9.54 -24.09 -16.24
CA PRO A 227 -9.65 -22.89 -17.07
C PRO A 227 -9.36 -23.21 -18.54
N THR A 228 -10.06 -22.54 -19.46
CA THR A 228 -9.89 -22.74 -20.92
C THR A 228 -9.19 -21.55 -21.57
N THR A 229 -9.66 -20.36 -21.24
CA THR A 229 -9.15 -19.07 -21.72
C THR A 229 -8.78 -18.21 -20.53
N GLY A 230 -7.71 -17.43 -20.64
CA GLY A 230 -7.32 -16.51 -19.59
C GLY A 230 -6.93 -15.15 -20.14
N MET A 231 -7.07 -14.12 -19.31
CA MET A 231 -6.52 -12.80 -19.57
C MET A 231 -5.38 -12.55 -18.61
N TYR A 232 -4.18 -12.31 -19.15
CA TYR A 232 -3.03 -11.93 -18.37
C TYR A 232 -2.88 -10.41 -18.37
N PHE A 233 -2.76 -9.81 -17.19
CA PHE A 233 -2.54 -8.38 -17.08
C PHE A 233 -1.47 -8.00 -16.05
N SER A 234 -0.63 -7.06 -16.45
CA SER A 234 0.34 -6.40 -15.59
C SER A 234 0.48 -4.94 -16.03
N GLY A 235 0.63 -4.04 -15.06
CA GLY A 235 0.74 -2.62 -15.36
C GLY A 235 0.77 -1.73 -14.12
N GLY A 236 0.77 -0.41 -14.35
CA GLY A 236 0.77 0.61 -13.31
C GLY A 236 -0.61 0.86 -12.69
N THR A 237 -0.68 1.74 -11.70
CA THR A 237 -1.94 2.05 -11.00
C THR A 237 -3.00 2.72 -11.86
N THR A 238 -2.60 3.31 -12.99
CA THR A 238 -3.47 4.03 -13.93
C THR A 238 -3.86 3.20 -15.16
N SER A 239 -3.31 1.99 -15.32
CA SER A 239 -3.52 1.18 -16.53
C SER A 239 -4.66 0.16 -16.40
N ALA A 240 -5.32 0.05 -15.24
CA ALA A 240 -6.37 -0.94 -15.01
C ALA A 240 -7.53 -0.89 -16.03
N TYR A 241 -7.82 0.30 -16.58
CA TYR A 241 -8.84 0.47 -17.62
C TYR A 241 -8.61 -0.49 -18.81
N GLN A 242 -7.36 -0.81 -19.12
CA GLN A 242 -6.99 -1.68 -20.24
C GLN A 242 -7.52 -3.10 -20.07
N ALA A 243 -7.46 -3.64 -18.85
CA ALA A 243 -8.05 -4.93 -18.51
C ALA A 243 -9.57 -4.81 -18.33
N ASN A 244 -10.04 -3.71 -17.75
CA ASN A 244 -11.47 -3.51 -17.46
C ASN A 244 -12.33 -3.48 -18.73
N MET A 245 -11.79 -2.98 -19.85
CA MET A 245 -12.48 -2.99 -21.14
C MET A 245 -12.84 -4.39 -21.64
N TRP A 246 -12.21 -5.46 -21.14
CA TRP A 246 -12.44 -6.82 -21.62
C TRP A 246 -13.25 -7.69 -20.66
N LEU A 247 -13.69 -7.16 -19.52
CA LEU A 247 -14.33 -7.97 -18.48
C LEU A 247 -15.69 -8.54 -18.90
N SER A 248 -16.52 -7.77 -19.62
CA SER A 248 -17.82 -8.24 -20.14
C SER A 248 -17.60 -9.37 -21.15
N THR A 249 -16.73 -9.13 -22.14
CA THR A 249 -16.37 -10.14 -23.14
C THR A 249 -15.86 -11.42 -22.48
N LEU A 250 -14.96 -11.33 -21.51
CA LEU A 250 -14.47 -12.51 -20.80
C LEU A 250 -15.56 -13.27 -20.05
N ALA A 251 -16.54 -12.57 -19.47
CA ALA A 251 -17.64 -13.19 -18.74
C ALA A 251 -18.63 -13.92 -19.66
N GLU A 252 -18.76 -13.47 -20.91
CA GLU A 252 -19.63 -14.06 -21.94
C GLU A 252 -18.96 -15.19 -22.74
N LEU A 253 -17.63 -15.37 -22.61
CA LEU A 253 -16.93 -16.47 -23.27
C LEU A 253 -17.46 -17.83 -22.81
N GLU A 254 -17.72 -18.69 -23.79
CA GLU A 254 -17.96 -20.10 -23.52
C GLU A 254 -16.75 -20.74 -22.81
N GLY A 255 -17.02 -21.63 -21.86
CA GLY A 255 -15.99 -22.31 -21.08
C GLY A 255 -15.75 -21.66 -19.72
N ARG A 256 -14.48 -21.56 -19.33
CA ARG A 256 -14.07 -21.22 -17.95
C ARG A 256 -12.95 -20.18 -17.96
N PRO A 257 -13.30 -18.88 -18.03
CA PRO A 257 -12.34 -17.79 -18.11
C PRO A 257 -11.55 -17.64 -16.79
N LEU A 258 -10.31 -17.15 -16.87
CA LEU A 258 -9.46 -16.85 -15.70
C LEU A 258 -8.68 -15.55 -15.90
N ILE A 259 -8.75 -14.63 -14.95
CA ILE A 259 -7.91 -13.42 -14.98
C ILE A 259 -6.66 -13.67 -14.15
N VAL A 260 -5.49 -13.53 -14.77
CA VAL A 260 -4.17 -13.65 -14.14
C VAL A 260 -3.53 -12.27 -14.01
N LEU A 261 -3.30 -11.83 -12.78
CA LEU A 261 -2.69 -10.53 -12.48
C LEU A 261 -1.28 -10.69 -11.90
N ARG A 262 -0.42 -9.68 -12.07
CA ARG A 262 0.92 -9.67 -11.46
C ARG A 262 1.05 -8.78 -10.23
N GLU A 263 0.31 -7.69 -10.17
CA GLU A 263 0.39 -6.73 -9.07
C GLU A 263 -0.75 -6.92 -8.08
N ARG A 264 -0.45 -7.09 -6.78
CA ARG A 264 -1.47 -7.25 -5.74
C ARG A 264 -2.47 -6.11 -5.68
N PHE A 265 -2.01 -4.88 -5.94
CA PHE A 265 -2.90 -3.72 -5.94
C PHE A 265 -3.91 -3.77 -7.09
N MET A 266 -3.58 -4.48 -8.18
CA MET A 266 -4.42 -4.56 -9.37
C MET A 266 -5.73 -5.29 -9.08
N VAL A 267 -5.73 -6.26 -8.15
CA VAL A 267 -6.95 -7.00 -7.74
C VAL A 267 -8.07 -6.05 -7.27
N GLN A 268 -7.70 -4.92 -6.65
CA GLN A 268 -8.66 -3.90 -6.20
C GLN A 268 -9.03 -2.87 -7.27
N LYS A 269 -8.35 -2.91 -8.42
CA LYS A 269 -8.54 -1.99 -9.55
C LYS A 269 -9.33 -2.61 -10.71
N ILE A 270 -9.41 -3.93 -10.76
CA ILE A 270 -10.32 -4.61 -11.68
C ILE A 270 -11.75 -4.32 -11.25
N ASP A 271 -12.61 -3.92 -12.20
CA ASP A 271 -14.01 -3.62 -11.93
C ASP A 271 -14.81 -4.88 -11.56
N ALA A 272 -16.08 -4.73 -11.19
CA ALA A 272 -16.92 -5.87 -10.81
C ALA A 272 -17.04 -6.88 -11.96
N THR A 273 -16.84 -8.15 -11.64
CA THR A 273 -16.96 -9.28 -12.58
C THR A 273 -17.10 -10.56 -11.75
N ASP A 274 -17.73 -11.58 -12.32
CA ASP A 274 -17.80 -12.92 -11.73
C ASP A 274 -16.63 -13.82 -12.16
N VAL A 275 -15.82 -13.38 -13.13
CA VAL A 275 -14.66 -14.14 -13.59
C VAL A 275 -13.65 -14.33 -12.44
N PRO A 276 -13.19 -15.58 -12.19
CA PRO A 276 -12.13 -15.85 -11.21
C PRO A 276 -10.86 -15.04 -11.48
N ILE A 277 -10.31 -14.45 -10.43
CA ILE A 277 -9.07 -13.67 -10.50
C ILE A 277 -8.02 -14.30 -9.59
N VAL A 278 -6.86 -14.59 -10.15
CA VAL A 278 -5.65 -14.97 -9.42
C VAL A 278 -4.54 -13.97 -9.69
N CYS A 279 -4.00 -13.36 -8.64
CA CYS A 279 -2.80 -12.56 -8.69
C CYS A 279 -1.60 -13.39 -8.26
N ILE A 280 -0.64 -13.55 -9.17
CA ILE A 280 0.59 -14.34 -9.01
C ILE A 280 1.80 -13.40 -9.13
N PRO A 281 2.30 -12.84 -8.02
CA PRO A 281 3.38 -11.85 -8.07
C PRO A 281 4.74 -12.45 -8.49
N LYS A 282 5.09 -13.63 -7.97
CA LYS A 282 6.39 -14.28 -8.23
C LYS A 282 6.36 -15.00 -9.58
N VAL A 283 7.44 -14.87 -10.34
CA VAL A 283 7.59 -15.51 -11.66
C VAL A 283 7.59 -17.04 -11.55
N SER A 284 8.28 -17.59 -10.55
CA SER A 284 8.32 -19.04 -10.33
C SER A 284 6.92 -19.63 -10.15
N HIS A 285 6.01 -18.90 -9.50
CA HIS A 285 4.62 -19.35 -9.29
C HIS A 285 3.76 -19.25 -10.54
N LEU A 286 4.12 -18.43 -11.53
CA LEU A 286 3.37 -18.38 -12.80
C LEU A 286 3.48 -19.69 -13.59
N MET A 287 4.59 -20.41 -13.43
CA MET A 287 4.82 -21.65 -14.18
C MET A 287 3.81 -22.74 -13.81
N HIS A 288 3.10 -22.61 -12.68
CA HIS A 288 1.99 -23.50 -12.33
C HIS A 288 0.84 -23.45 -13.35
N LEU A 289 0.71 -22.37 -14.13
CA LEU A 289 -0.25 -22.29 -15.22
C LEU A 289 0.03 -23.30 -16.34
N GLU A 290 1.29 -23.70 -16.52
CA GLU A 290 1.72 -24.68 -17.53
C GLU A 290 1.03 -26.04 -17.35
N HIS A 291 0.75 -26.41 -16.09
CA HIS A 291 0.12 -27.67 -15.70
C HIS A 291 -1.40 -27.60 -15.64
N SER A 292 -2.00 -26.45 -15.97
CA SER A 292 -3.44 -26.27 -16.02
C SER A 292 -4.02 -26.69 -17.38
N THR A 293 -5.34 -26.66 -17.53
CA THR A 293 -6.01 -26.92 -18.82
C THR A 293 -6.08 -25.69 -19.73
N LEU A 294 -5.53 -24.55 -19.28
CA LEU A 294 -5.55 -23.29 -19.99
C LEU A 294 -4.90 -23.46 -21.38
N LYS A 295 -5.52 -22.90 -22.42
CA LYS A 295 -5.04 -23.03 -23.80
C LYS A 295 -4.56 -21.72 -24.40
N VAL A 296 -5.19 -20.63 -24.00
CA VAL A 296 -4.85 -19.29 -24.51
C VAL A 296 -4.80 -18.27 -23.39
N LEU A 297 -3.80 -17.40 -23.45
CA LEU A 297 -3.69 -16.19 -22.65
C LEU A 297 -3.81 -14.96 -23.55
N LEU A 298 -4.83 -14.15 -23.29
CA LEU A 298 -5.08 -12.89 -23.94
C LEU A 298 -4.34 -11.76 -23.20
N HIS A 299 -3.71 -10.86 -23.96
CA HIS A 299 -2.90 -9.76 -23.43
C HIS A 299 -3.47 -8.43 -23.93
N PRO A 300 -4.19 -7.67 -23.09
CA PRO A 300 -4.74 -6.37 -23.50
C PRO A 300 -3.70 -5.25 -23.49
N ALA A 301 -2.51 -5.50 -22.94
CA ALA A 301 -1.43 -4.52 -22.89
C ALA A 301 -0.05 -5.17 -22.88
N ASN A 302 0.92 -4.43 -23.40
CA ASN A 302 2.33 -4.77 -23.35
C ASN A 302 2.94 -4.16 -22.09
N SER A 303 3.44 -5.01 -21.19
CA SER A 303 4.12 -4.60 -19.97
C SER A 303 5.48 -5.26 -19.87
N GLY A 304 6.41 -4.67 -19.12
CA GLY A 304 7.75 -5.27 -18.92
C GLY A 304 7.72 -6.66 -18.27
N LYS A 305 6.63 -7.03 -17.57
CA LYS A 305 6.48 -8.36 -16.96
C LYS A 305 5.79 -9.37 -17.87
N THR A 306 5.27 -8.97 -19.03
CA THR A 306 4.59 -9.89 -19.95
C THR A 306 5.55 -10.97 -20.46
N SER A 307 6.81 -10.62 -20.73
CA SER A 307 7.88 -11.56 -21.12
C SER A 307 8.06 -12.74 -20.15
N GLN A 308 7.64 -12.61 -18.89
CA GLN A 308 7.77 -13.64 -17.87
C GLN A 308 6.72 -14.75 -18.00
N VAL A 309 5.57 -14.48 -18.62
CA VAL A 309 4.53 -15.48 -18.88
C VAL A 309 4.60 -16.03 -20.30
N LEU A 310 5.12 -15.27 -21.27
CA LEU A 310 5.29 -15.68 -22.68
C LEU A 310 6.20 -16.92 -22.87
N ARG A 311 6.92 -17.33 -21.83
CA ARG A 311 7.80 -18.50 -21.85
C ARG A 311 7.09 -19.83 -21.58
N ILE A 312 5.79 -19.83 -21.31
CA ILE A 312 5.04 -21.06 -21.01
C ILE A 312 4.64 -21.68 -22.36
N PRO A 313 5.31 -22.76 -22.83
CA PRO A 313 5.14 -23.24 -24.19
C PRO A 313 3.80 -23.96 -24.44
N THR A 314 3.08 -24.32 -23.37
CA THR A 314 1.78 -25.00 -23.46
C THR A 314 0.61 -24.04 -23.72
N LEU A 315 0.86 -22.73 -23.68
CA LEU A 315 -0.16 -21.70 -23.84
C LEU A 315 0.06 -20.94 -25.14
N LYS A 316 -1.00 -20.74 -25.91
CA LYS A 316 -1.01 -19.74 -26.98
C LYS A 316 -1.14 -18.35 -26.34
N HIS A 317 -0.31 -17.41 -26.75
CA HIS A 317 -0.34 -16.02 -26.31
C HIS A 317 -0.88 -15.14 -27.43
N ALA A 318 -2.03 -14.50 -27.20
CA ALA A 318 -2.65 -13.61 -28.17
C ALA A 318 -2.67 -12.18 -27.66
N PHE A 319 -2.07 -11.25 -28.40
CA PHE A 319 -2.19 -9.82 -28.11
C PHE A 319 -3.52 -9.29 -28.64
N ILE A 320 -4.39 -8.82 -27.76
CA ILE A 320 -5.73 -8.31 -28.11
C ILE A 320 -5.81 -6.78 -28.02
N ASN A 321 -4.77 -6.13 -27.48
CA ASN A 321 -4.74 -4.71 -27.17
C ASN A 321 -5.90 -4.29 -26.24
N HIS A 322 -6.01 -3.01 -25.91
CA HIS A 322 -7.06 -2.47 -25.02
C HIS A 322 -8.02 -1.53 -25.74
N GLY A 323 -7.86 -1.40 -27.04
CA GLY A 323 -8.56 -0.45 -27.87
C GLY A 323 -7.79 -0.29 -29.16
N GLU A 324 -8.50 -0.36 -30.27
CA GLU A 324 -7.89 -0.12 -31.57
C GLU A 324 -7.71 1.40 -31.74
N SER A 325 -6.49 1.83 -32.08
CA SER A 325 -6.18 3.22 -32.38
C SER A 325 -5.56 3.31 -33.76
N ASP A 326 -6.06 4.23 -34.58
CA ASP A 326 -5.71 4.38 -36.00
C ASP A 326 -4.30 4.94 -36.27
N LYS A 327 -3.39 4.81 -35.31
CA LYS A 327 -2.01 5.29 -35.41
C LYS A 327 -1.08 4.12 -35.68
N LEU A 328 -0.09 4.30 -36.56
CA LEU A 328 0.98 3.33 -36.76
C LEU A 328 1.76 3.05 -35.47
N SER A 329 1.83 4.01 -34.53
CA SER A 329 2.44 3.79 -33.21
C SER A 329 1.73 2.73 -32.35
N SER A 330 0.52 2.31 -32.73
CA SER A 330 -0.20 1.19 -32.11
C SER A 330 0.41 -0.18 -32.47
N CYS A 331 1.10 -0.27 -33.62
CA CYS A 331 1.82 -1.45 -34.08
C CYS A 331 3.19 -1.49 -33.41
N ASN A 332 3.24 -1.93 -32.15
CA ASN A 332 4.49 -1.99 -31.39
C ASN A 332 5.30 -3.24 -31.80
N PRO A 333 6.62 -3.14 -32.07
CA PRO A 333 7.47 -4.31 -32.36
C PRO A 333 7.45 -5.43 -31.30
N TYR A 334 7.03 -5.12 -30.07
CA TYR A 334 6.79 -6.10 -29.02
C TYR A 334 5.71 -7.13 -29.40
N ALA A 335 4.82 -6.81 -30.34
CA ALA A 335 3.80 -7.72 -30.84
C ALA A 335 4.39 -9.03 -31.41
N LYS A 336 5.64 -9.02 -31.87
CA LYS A 336 6.38 -10.21 -32.33
C LYS A 336 6.59 -11.29 -31.26
N ALA A 337 6.45 -10.93 -29.99
CA ALA A 337 6.65 -11.86 -28.89
C ALA A 337 5.42 -12.76 -28.63
N TYR A 338 4.29 -12.48 -29.29
CA TYR A 338 3.06 -13.25 -29.17
C TYR A 338 2.93 -14.23 -30.33
N ASP A 339 2.25 -15.35 -30.09
CA ASP A 339 1.93 -16.32 -31.15
C ASP A 339 0.96 -15.72 -32.17
N GLN A 340 0.04 -14.85 -31.72
CA GLN A 340 -0.92 -14.18 -32.58
C GLN A 340 -1.21 -12.76 -32.11
N VAL A 341 -1.58 -11.92 -33.06
CA VAL A 341 -2.10 -10.57 -32.83
C VAL A 341 -3.55 -10.53 -33.30
N TRP A 342 -4.46 -10.34 -32.37
CA TRP A 342 -5.89 -10.32 -32.66
C TRP A 342 -6.35 -8.88 -32.82
N VAL A 343 -6.93 -8.58 -33.97
CA VAL A 343 -7.24 -7.21 -34.41
C VAL A 343 -8.72 -7.04 -34.73
N ALA A 344 -9.17 -5.78 -34.77
CA ALA A 344 -10.56 -5.43 -35.00
C ALA A 344 -11.09 -5.75 -36.40
N GLY A 345 -10.20 -5.90 -37.40
CA GLY A 345 -10.56 -6.17 -38.78
C GLY A 345 -9.46 -5.77 -39.76
N GLU A 346 -9.76 -5.83 -41.06
CA GLU A 346 -8.82 -5.61 -42.17
C GLU A 346 -7.98 -4.32 -42.04
N ALA A 347 -8.59 -3.19 -41.67
CA ALA A 347 -7.86 -1.93 -41.52
C ALA A 347 -6.75 -2.00 -40.46
N ALA A 348 -6.94 -2.78 -39.39
CA ALA A 348 -5.93 -2.97 -38.36
C ALA A 348 -4.84 -3.96 -38.80
N ARG A 349 -5.20 -4.99 -39.57
CA ARG A 349 -4.25 -5.89 -40.22
C ARG A 349 -3.34 -5.17 -41.20
N GLU A 350 -3.91 -4.31 -42.04
CA GLU A 350 -3.18 -3.49 -42.99
C GLU A 350 -2.15 -2.59 -42.31
N ARG A 351 -2.45 -2.06 -41.11
CA ARG A 351 -1.47 -1.29 -40.34
C ARG A 351 -0.27 -2.13 -39.90
N TYR A 352 -0.45 -3.39 -39.53
CA TYR A 352 0.69 -4.27 -39.22
C TYR A 352 1.55 -4.54 -40.47
N ARG A 353 0.92 -4.70 -41.64
CA ARG A 353 1.61 -4.85 -42.92
C ARG A 353 2.43 -3.60 -43.27
N LEU A 354 1.83 -2.42 -43.16
CA LEU A 354 2.49 -1.14 -43.45
C LEU A 354 3.55 -0.74 -42.43
N ALA A 355 3.40 -1.15 -41.16
CA ALA A 355 4.35 -0.80 -40.10
C ALA A 355 5.65 -1.60 -40.18
N GLU A 356 5.69 -2.71 -40.93
CA GLU A 356 6.86 -3.59 -41.13
C GLU A 356 7.59 -3.95 -39.83
N VAL A 357 6.84 -4.13 -38.74
CA VAL A 357 7.41 -4.39 -37.41
C VAL A 357 7.94 -5.82 -37.23
N GLY A 358 7.73 -6.67 -38.23
CA GLY A 358 8.16 -8.07 -38.32
C GLY A 358 7.18 -9.07 -37.69
N VAL A 359 5.89 -8.75 -37.66
CA VAL A 359 4.81 -9.70 -37.36
C VAL A 359 4.35 -10.30 -38.68
N ASP A 360 4.33 -11.63 -38.79
CA ASP A 360 3.86 -12.31 -40.00
C ASP A 360 2.34 -12.15 -40.17
N ASP A 361 1.88 -11.90 -41.40
CA ASP A 361 0.46 -11.66 -41.70
C ASP A 361 -0.45 -12.85 -41.33
N LYS A 362 0.06 -14.09 -41.43
CA LYS A 362 -0.64 -15.31 -40.99
C LYS A 362 -0.93 -15.34 -39.48
N ASP A 363 -0.18 -14.59 -38.68
CA ASP A 363 -0.30 -14.53 -37.23
C ASP A 363 -1.19 -13.36 -36.78
N VAL A 364 -1.63 -12.51 -37.73
CA VAL A 364 -2.65 -11.48 -37.51
C VAL A 364 -4.05 -12.07 -37.77
N VAL A 365 -4.89 -12.08 -36.73
CA VAL A 365 -6.22 -12.70 -36.77
C VAL A 365 -7.29 -11.63 -36.54
N GLU A 366 -8.24 -11.53 -37.45
CA GLU A 366 -9.35 -10.58 -37.36
C GLU A 366 -10.48 -11.17 -36.51
N VAL A 367 -10.77 -10.54 -35.37
CA VAL A 367 -11.75 -11.03 -34.38
C VAL A 367 -12.85 -10.02 -34.06
N GLY A 368 -12.84 -8.86 -34.72
CA GLY A 368 -13.80 -7.80 -34.44
C GLY A 368 -13.52 -7.05 -33.14
N ARG A 369 -14.54 -6.37 -32.62
CA ARG A 369 -14.49 -5.60 -31.36
C ARG A 369 -15.50 -6.15 -30.34
N PRO A 370 -15.32 -7.39 -29.84
CA PRO A 370 -16.28 -8.02 -28.93
C PRO A 370 -16.43 -7.27 -27.59
N GLN A 371 -15.54 -6.34 -27.26
CA GLN A 371 -15.65 -5.44 -26.12
C GLN A 371 -16.67 -4.31 -26.30
N LEU A 372 -17.22 -4.12 -27.50
CA LEU A 372 -18.25 -3.12 -27.82
C LEU A 372 -19.62 -3.72 -28.13
N ALA A 373 -19.74 -5.06 -28.07
CA ALA A 373 -20.96 -5.79 -28.43
C ALA A 373 -22.08 -5.60 -27.41
#